data_AF-A0A3A3GQ39-F1
#
_entry.id   AF-A0A3A3GQ39-F1
#
_cell.length_a   1.000
_cell.length_b   1.000
_cell.length_c   1.000
_cell.angle_alpha   90.00
_cell.angle_beta   90.00
_cell.angle_gamma   90.00
#
_symmetry.space_group_name_H-M   'P 1'
#
loop_
_entity.id
_entity.type
_entity.pdbx_description
1 polymer ?
#
loop_
_entity_poly.entity_id
_entity_poly.type
_entity_poly.pdbx_seq_one_letter_code
_entity_poly.pdbx_strand_id
1 'polypeptide(L)'
;MKKPDYSSPSLNLSYDMKNSNFFTQDADNLINVLSQAQISSLENVSLLDIFLSQGHTVEPHWHPNEAELVYIIAGEAMIGVERRKESCTA
;
A
#
# COMPACT_ATOMS: atom_id res chain seq x y z
N MET A 1 -17.51 12.36 5.04
CA MET A 1 -16.33 12.88 5.78
C MET A 1 -16.17 14.37 5.48
N LYS A 2 -15.67 15.15 6.44
CA LYS A 2 -15.35 16.57 6.24
C LYS A 2 -13.99 16.64 5.54
N LYS A 3 -13.92 17.35 4.41
CA LYS A 3 -12.66 17.52 3.67
C LYS A 3 -11.60 18.22 4.54
N PRO A 4 -10.32 17.84 4.44
CA PRO A 4 -9.21 18.52 5.08
C PRO A 4 -9.15 19.99 4.65
N ASP A 5 -8.79 20.88 5.58
CA ASP A 5 -8.46 22.26 5.25
C ASP A 5 -6.97 22.34 4.84
N TYR A 6 -6.73 22.25 3.53
CA TYR A 6 -5.39 22.33 2.95
C TYR A 6 -4.72 23.71 3.10
N SER A 7 -5.44 24.74 3.55
CA SER A 7 -4.88 26.06 3.83
C SER A 7 -4.40 26.22 5.27
N SER A 8 -4.73 25.28 6.16
CA SER A 8 -4.35 25.37 7.57
C SER A 8 -2.83 25.20 7.73
N PRO A 9 -2.13 26.15 8.39
CA PRO A 9 -0.71 26.02 8.67
C PRO A 9 -0.39 24.92 9.69
N SER A 10 -1.40 24.40 10.40
CA SER A 10 -1.26 23.30 11.35
C SER A 10 -1.58 21.93 10.76
N LEU A 11 -1.90 21.84 9.46
CA LEU A 11 -2.17 20.57 8.81
C LEU A 11 -0.88 19.73 8.75
N ASN A 12 -0.90 18.54 9.35
CA ASN A 12 0.22 17.61 9.24
C ASN A 12 0.24 16.99 7.84
N LEU A 13 1.35 17.16 7.13
CA LEU A 13 1.55 16.68 5.75
C LEU A 13 2.67 15.63 5.64
N SER A 14 3.22 15.19 6.76
CA SER A 14 4.32 14.23 6.78
C SER A 14 4.17 13.23 7.89
N TYR A 15 4.64 12.01 7.65
CA TYR A 15 4.72 10.97 8.67
C TYR A 15 5.88 10.05 8.33
N ASP A 16 6.66 9.64 9.35
CA ASP A 16 7.71 8.64 9.19
C ASP A 16 7.10 7.24 9.32
N MET A 17 6.99 6.55 8.19
CA MET A 17 6.36 5.23 8.09
C MET A 17 7.04 4.15 8.96
N LYS A 18 8.31 4.34 9.37
CA LYS A 18 8.97 3.44 10.31
C LYS A 18 8.23 3.29 11.64
N ASN A 19 7.40 4.27 12.00
CA ASN A 19 6.60 4.28 13.22
C ASN A 19 5.20 3.67 13.05
N SER A 20 4.86 3.14 11.86
CA SER A 20 3.55 2.59 11.53
C SER A 20 3.69 1.19 10.93
N ASN A 21 4.14 0.25 11.77
CA ASN A 21 4.23 -1.16 11.39
C ASN A 21 2.82 -1.75 11.25
N PHE A 22 2.56 -2.36 10.11
CA PHE A 22 1.30 -3.05 9.81
C PHE A 22 1.43 -4.55 10.03
N PHE A 23 2.56 -5.11 9.61
CA PHE A 23 2.84 -6.53 9.70
C PHE A 23 4.34 -6.78 9.84
N THR A 24 4.69 -7.81 10.61
CA THR A 24 6.07 -8.29 10.76
C THR A 24 6.04 -9.81 10.76
N GLN A 25 6.72 -10.42 9.80
CA GLN A 25 7.02 -11.86 9.86
C GLN A 25 8.34 -12.09 10.58
N ASP A 26 9.38 -11.34 10.20
CA ASP A 26 10.69 -11.33 10.83
C ASP A 26 11.41 -9.99 10.56
N ALA A 27 12.71 -9.91 10.84
CA ALA A 27 13.50 -8.69 10.71
C ALA A 27 13.70 -8.19 9.27
N ASP A 28 13.61 -9.08 8.27
CA ASP A 28 13.83 -8.76 6.85
C ASP A 28 12.51 -8.76 6.04
N ASN A 29 11.40 -9.18 6.67
CA ASN A 29 10.09 -9.30 6.05
C ASN A 29 9.02 -8.57 6.88
N LEU A 30 8.73 -7.33 6.51
CA LEU A 30 7.77 -6.48 7.21
C LEU A 30 7.07 -5.52 6.26
N ILE A 31 5.90 -5.03 6.69
CA ILE A 31 5.11 -4.04 5.97
C ILE A 31 4.82 -2.88 6.91
N ASN A 32 5.12 -1.67 6.48
CA ASN A 32 4.65 -0.45 7.12
C ASN A 32 3.49 0.15 6.30
N VAL A 33 2.59 0.88 6.97
CA VAL A 33 1.40 1.47 6.33
C VAL A 33 1.31 2.97 6.58
N LEU A 34 0.92 3.70 5.55
CA LEU A 34 0.52 5.10 5.63
C LEU A 34 -0.90 5.25 5.10
N SER A 35 -1.76 5.85 5.91
CA SER A 35 -3.16 6.09 5.54
C SER A 35 -3.66 7.39 6.18
N GLN A 36 -4.97 7.64 6.06
CA GLN A 36 -5.65 8.72 6.78
C GLN A 36 -5.49 8.66 8.30
N ALA A 37 -5.15 7.50 8.86
CA ALA A 37 -4.87 7.37 10.30
C ALA A 37 -3.64 8.18 10.75
N GLN A 38 -2.66 8.38 9.88
CA GLN A 38 -1.44 9.14 10.16
C GLN A 38 -1.47 10.55 9.53
N ILE A 39 -1.95 10.66 8.29
CA ILE A 39 -2.07 11.91 7.55
C ILE A 39 -3.52 12.06 7.14
N SER A 40 -4.31 12.80 7.93
CA SER A 40 -5.74 12.97 7.70
C SER A 40 -6.10 13.62 6.35
N SER A 41 -5.13 14.26 5.70
CA SER A 41 -5.29 14.85 4.37
C SER A 41 -5.07 13.89 3.20
N LEU A 42 -4.63 12.66 3.46
CA LEU A 42 -4.34 11.62 2.47
C LEU A 42 -5.63 10.93 1.99
N GLU A 43 -6.46 11.63 1.24
CA GLU A 43 -7.74 11.10 0.74
C GLU A 43 -7.55 10.07 -0.39
N ASN A 44 -8.32 8.98 -0.36
CA ASN A 44 -8.42 7.93 -1.39
C ASN A 44 -7.12 7.20 -1.78
N VAL A 45 -6.06 7.33 -0.97
CA VAL A 45 -4.83 6.59 -1.18
C VAL A 45 -4.28 6.13 0.17
N SER A 46 -3.68 4.95 0.15
CA SER A 46 -2.83 4.43 1.22
C SER A 46 -1.55 3.93 0.59
N LEU A 47 -0.46 3.96 1.35
CA LEU A 47 0.84 3.46 0.92
C LEU A 47 1.25 2.29 1.80
N LEU A 48 1.75 1.23 1.17
CA LEU A 48 2.46 0.15 1.84
C LEU A 48 3.94 0.26 1.48
N ASP A 49 4.79 0.25 2.50
CA ASP A 49 6.25 0.13 2.36
C ASP A 49 6.61 -1.30 2.77
N ILE A 50 6.97 -2.11 1.77
CA ILE A 50 7.10 -3.56 1.89
C ILE A 50 8.57 -3.95 1.77
N PHE A 51 9.09 -4.58 2.82
CA PHE A 51 10.38 -5.25 2.83
C PHE A 51 10.12 -6.75 2.64
N LEU A 52 10.68 -7.32 1.57
CA LEU A 52 10.45 -8.72 1.19
C LEU A 52 11.78 -9.33 0.74
N SER A 53 12.21 -10.36 1.47
CA SER A 53 13.42 -11.11 1.16
C SER A 53 13.16 -12.30 0.24
N GLN A 54 14.21 -12.82 -0.39
CA GLN A 54 14.12 -13.97 -1.29
C GLN A 54 13.48 -15.19 -0.61
N GLY A 55 12.59 -15.89 -1.33
CA GLY A 55 11.88 -17.06 -0.81
C GLY A 55 10.56 -16.73 -0.11
N HIS A 56 10.22 -15.45 0.04
CA HIS A 56 8.95 -14.99 0.60
C HIS A 56 7.97 -14.57 -0.51
N THR A 57 6.68 -14.59 -0.18
CA THR A 57 5.62 -14.25 -1.12
C THR A 57 4.51 -13.55 -0.35
N VAL A 58 4.02 -12.45 -0.91
CA VAL A 58 2.72 -11.90 -0.51
C VAL A 58 1.66 -12.80 -1.16
N GLU A 59 0.79 -13.39 -0.34
CA GLU A 59 -0.21 -14.35 -0.82
C GLU A 59 -1.08 -13.78 -1.94
N PRO A 60 -1.55 -14.59 -2.91
CA PRO A 60 -2.45 -14.11 -3.96
C PRO A 60 -3.71 -13.47 -3.37
N HIS A 61 -3.95 -12.20 -3.71
CA HIS A 61 -5.08 -11.42 -3.19
C HIS A 61 -5.67 -10.51 -4.26
N TRP A 62 -6.80 -9.88 -3.93
CA TRP A 62 -7.48 -8.90 -4.79
C TRP A 62 -8.32 -7.93 -3.95
N HIS A 63 -8.52 -6.72 -4.46
CA HIS A 63 -9.38 -5.70 -3.87
C HIS A 63 -10.37 -5.17 -4.92
N PRO A 64 -11.70 -5.15 -4.66
CA PRO A 64 -12.71 -4.67 -5.61
C PRO A 64 -12.70 -3.15 -5.84
N ASN A 65 -12.22 -2.41 -4.84
CA ASN A 65 -12.47 -0.97 -4.68
C ASN A 65 -11.21 -0.12 -4.78
N GLU A 66 -10.03 -0.74 -4.96
CA GLU A 66 -8.75 -0.06 -5.09
C GLU A 66 -7.98 -0.59 -6.30
N ALA A 67 -7.30 0.33 -6.99
CA ALA A 67 -6.22 -0.02 -7.92
C ALA A 67 -4.89 -0.03 -7.16
N GLU A 68 -4.02 -0.98 -7.48
CA GLU A 68 -2.70 -1.10 -6.87
C GLU A 68 -1.61 -0.68 -7.86
N LEU A 69 -0.69 0.18 -7.41
CA LEU A 69 0.50 0.58 -8.13
C LEU A 69 1.73 0.19 -7.31
N VAL A 70 2.59 -0.65 -7.88
CA VAL A 70 3.81 -1.13 -7.23
C VAL A 70 5.03 -0.44 -7.85
N TYR A 71 5.92 0.06 -6.99
CA TYR A 71 7.21 0.61 -7.39
C TYR A 71 8.33 -0.07 -6.61
N ILE A 72 9.28 -0.68 -7.34
CA ILE A 72 10.43 -1.38 -6.74
C ILE A 72 11.53 -0.37 -6.43
N ILE A 73 11.78 -0.12 -5.15
CA ILE A 73 12.84 0.78 -4.68
C ILE A 73 14.23 0.17 -4.89
N ALA A 74 14.38 -1.12 -4.58
CA ALA A 74 15.62 -1.87 -4.74
C ALA A 74 15.34 -3.37 -4.92
N GLY A 75 16.27 -4.09 -5.57
CA GLY A 75 16.13 -5.53 -5.83
C GLY A 75 15.20 -5.83 -7.01
N GLU A 76 14.54 -6.98 -6.94
CA GLU A 76 13.60 -7.46 -7.96
C GLU A 76 12.49 -8.32 -7.32
N ALA A 77 11.32 -8.37 -7.95
CA ALA A 77 10.20 -9.19 -7.54
C ALA A 77 9.49 -9.78 -8.76
N MET A 78 9.00 -11.01 -8.64
CA MET A 78 8.14 -11.64 -9.64
C MET A 78 6.67 -11.35 -9.30
N ILE A 79 5.94 -10.72 -10.22
CA ILE A 79 4.53 -10.35 -10.02
C ILE A 79 3.66 -11.18 -10.97
N GLY A 80 2.70 -11.92 -10.39
CA GLY A 80 1.66 -12.63 -11.13
C GLY A 80 0.33 -11.88 -11.05
N VAL A 81 -0.30 -11.63 -12.20
CA VAL A 81 -1.63 -10.98 -12.27
C VAL A 81 -2.55 -11.83 -13.13
N GLU A 82 -3.69 -12.20 -12.56
CA GLU A 82 -4.73 -12.97 -13.25
C GLU A 82 -5.90 -12.07 -13.62
N ARG A 83 -6.26 -12.06 -14.91
CA ARG A 83 -7.48 -11.39 -15.38
C ARG A 83 -8.63 -12.39 -15.35
N ARG A 84 -9.85 -11.93 -15.01
CA ARG A 84 -11.04 -12.75 -15.24
C ARG A 84 -11.10 -13.15 -16.72
N LYS A 85 -11.38 -14.43 -16.97
CA LYS A 85 -11.76 -14.88 -18.32
C LYS A 85 -13.04 -14.16 -18.70
N GLU A 86 -12.98 -13.32 -19.73
CA GLU A 86 -14.19 -12.82 -20.37
C GLU A 86 -14.87 -14.02 -21.04
N SER A 87 -16.10 -14.34 -20.63
CA SER A 87 -16.93 -15.24 -21.41
C SER A 87 -17.27 -14.54 -22.72
N CYS A 88 -16.64 -14.93 -23.83
CA CYS A 88 -17.21 -14.69 -25.15
C CYS A 88 -18.59 -15.34 -25.15
N THR A 89 -19.63 -14.52 -24.97
CA THR A 89 -20.98 -14.93 -25.34
C THR A 89 -21.00 -14.86 -26.87
N ALA A 90 -21.15 -16.03 -27.48
CA ALA A 90 -21.37 -16.19 -28.91
C ALA A 90 -22.77 -15.71 -29.30
#